data_AF-A0A161UTV6-F1
#
_entry.id   AF-A0A161UTV6-F1
#
_cell.length_a   1.000
_cell.length_b   1.000
_cell.length_c   1.000
_cell.angle_alpha   90.00
_cell.angle_beta   90.00
_cell.angle_gamma   90.00
#
_symmetry.space_group_name_H-M   'P 1'
#
loop_
_entity.id
_entity.type
_entity.pdbx_description
1 polymer ?
#
loop_
_entity_poly.entity_id
_entity_poly.type
_entity_poly.pdbx_seq_one_letter_code
_entity_poly.pdbx_strand_id
1 'polypeptide(L)'
;MKKAIVGAMVCAFLLSGCGTDAQQSSTSETSEDVSRDVLEARAGFQETPGMTELFEDLYGQGFGTTVNEVFALGIYIPGYCETRDQQNLNDDEAVEEVTAALGDTYGSSDGERWAAPIVEAAETHVCGLSR
;
A
#
# COMPACT_ATOMS: atom_id res chain seq x y z
N MET A 1 64.00 34.64 13.87
CA MET A 1 64.35 34.82 12.44
C MET A 1 63.12 34.38 11.64
N LYS A 2 62.34 35.29 11.01
CA LYS A 2 62.40 35.67 9.56
C LYS A 2 62.44 34.44 8.65
N LYS A 3 61.31 34.00 8.05
CA LYS A 3 60.58 34.45 6.83
C LYS A 3 61.19 33.97 5.49
N ALA A 4 60.25 33.64 4.58
CA ALA A 4 60.31 33.44 3.11
C ALA A 4 60.77 32.03 2.66
N ILE A 5 59.92 31.18 2.04
CA ILE A 5 59.13 31.28 0.79
C ILE A 5 60.02 31.47 -0.45
N VAL A 6 59.65 30.75 -1.52
CA VAL A 6 59.92 30.92 -2.97
C VAL A 6 60.66 29.70 -3.53
N GLY A 7 60.20 29.00 -4.57
CA GLY A 7 59.08 29.18 -5.50
C GLY A 7 58.89 27.89 -6.32
N ALA A 8 57.67 27.57 -6.76
CA ALA A 8 57.09 27.92 -8.08
C ALA A 8 57.67 27.00 -9.18
N MET A 9 56.95 26.40 -10.13
CA MET A 9 55.65 26.54 -10.78
C MET A 9 55.43 25.18 -11.50
N VAL A 10 54.24 24.72 -11.87
CA VAL A 10 53.49 25.19 -13.04
C VAL A 10 52.05 24.71 -12.90
N CYS A 11 51.13 25.65 -13.03
CA CYS A 11 49.71 25.42 -13.27
C CYS A 11 49.49 24.82 -14.65
N ALA A 12 48.69 23.76 -14.74
CA ALA A 12 47.92 23.46 -15.94
C ALA A 12 46.44 23.65 -15.59
N PHE A 13 45.94 24.85 -15.93
CA PHE A 13 44.52 25.18 -16.00
C PHE A 13 43.90 24.44 -17.19
N LEU A 14 42.89 23.61 -16.95
CA LEU A 14 41.72 23.52 -17.82
C LEU A 14 40.48 23.39 -16.94
N LEU A 15 39.81 24.54 -16.74
CA LEU A 15 38.44 24.61 -16.27
C LEU A 15 37.51 24.12 -17.38
N SER A 16 36.63 23.16 -17.08
CA SER A 16 35.18 23.31 -17.26
C SER A 16 34.42 22.12 -16.66
N GLY A 17 33.47 22.40 -15.74
CA GLY A 17 32.49 21.44 -15.19
C GLY A 17 32.99 20.71 -13.94
N CYS A 18 32.95 21.30 -12.75
CA CYS A 18 31.79 21.34 -11.84
C CYS A 18 31.13 19.97 -11.61
N GLY A 19 31.35 19.45 -10.40
CA GLY A 19 30.37 18.62 -9.70
C GLY A 19 30.43 17.13 -10.03
N THR A 20 31.00 16.39 -9.08
CA THR A 20 30.48 15.12 -8.58
C THR A 20 28.99 14.93 -8.90
N ASP A 21 28.66 13.90 -9.66
CA ASP A 21 27.55 12.98 -9.37
C ASP A 21 27.61 11.84 -10.39
N ALA A 22 28.03 10.68 -9.90
CA ALA A 22 27.79 9.41 -10.57
C ALA A 22 26.30 9.07 -10.39
N GLN A 23 25.42 9.80 -11.06
CA GLN A 23 24.01 9.41 -11.20
C GLN A 23 23.91 8.49 -12.42
N GLN A 24 24.32 7.25 -12.19
CA GLN A 24 24.09 6.15 -13.12
C GLN A 24 22.69 5.59 -12.89
N SER A 25 22.00 5.35 -14.00
CA SER A 25 20.69 4.69 -14.17
C SER A 25 19.44 5.54 -13.97
N SER A 26 18.98 6.10 -15.08
CA SER A 26 17.56 6.12 -15.41
C SER A 26 17.08 4.71 -15.73
N THR A 27 16.21 4.16 -14.88
CA THR A 27 15.18 3.20 -15.27
C THR A 27 13.95 3.51 -14.44
N SER A 28 12.90 3.98 -15.12
CA SER A 28 11.56 4.13 -14.56
C SER A 28 10.98 2.76 -14.26
N GLU A 29 10.82 2.44 -12.98
CA GLU A 29 9.80 1.52 -12.48
C GLU A 29 9.25 2.18 -11.22
N THR A 30 8.07 2.76 -11.33
CA THR A 30 7.31 3.29 -10.19
C THR A 30 6.77 2.09 -9.41
N SER A 31 7.64 1.36 -8.73
CA SER A 31 7.24 0.54 -7.60
C SER A 31 7.05 1.52 -6.45
N GLU A 32 5.80 1.93 -6.20
CA GLU A 32 5.50 2.70 -5.00
C GLU A 32 5.90 1.84 -3.80
N ASP A 33 7.04 2.16 -3.18
CA ASP A 33 7.51 1.47 -1.97
C ASP A 33 6.37 1.50 -0.94
N VAL A 34 5.75 0.34 -0.69
CA VAL A 34 4.75 0.21 0.37
C VAL A 34 5.40 0.67 1.66
N SER A 35 4.77 1.64 2.34
CA SER A 35 5.29 2.10 3.61
C SER A 35 5.46 0.92 4.56
N ARG A 36 6.59 0.88 5.28
CA ARG A 36 6.87 -0.15 6.28
C ARG A 36 5.71 -0.32 7.27
N ASP A 37 5.05 0.78 7.63
CA ASP A 37 3.96 0.78 8.59
C ASP A 37 2.71 0.05 8.04
N VAL A 38 2.48 0.11 6.73
CA VAL A 38 1.40 -0.62 6.05
C VAL A 38 1.72 -2.12 6.02
N LEU A 39 2.97 -2.48 5.77
CA LEU A 39 3.41 -3.88 5.83
C LEU A 39 3.29 -4.44 7.26
N GLU A 40 3.66 -3.66 8.27
CA GLU A 40 3.51 -4.05 9.68
C GLU A 40 2.04 -4.21 10.08
N ALA A 41 1.17 -3.30 9.64
CA ALA A 41 -0.28 -3.43 9.85
C ALA A 41 -0.84 -4.70 9.21
N ARG A 42 -0.43 -5.05 7.97
CA ARG A 42 -0.86 -6.29 7.29
C ARG A 42 -0.40 -7.54 8.03
N ALA A 43 0.85 -7.53 8.51
CA ALA A 43 1.40 -8.64 9.31
C ALA A 43 0.56 -8.91 10.57
N GLY A 44 -0.13 -7.90 11.12
CA GLY A 44 -1.06 -8.06 12.24
C GLY A 44 -2.24 -9.00 11.96
N PHE A 45 -2.55 -9.27 10.69
CA PHE A 45 -3.68 -10.10 10.26
C PHE A 45 -3.25 -11.41 9.58
N GLN A 46 -1.95 -11.71 9.51
CA GLN A 46 -1.42 -12.88 8.81
C GLN A 46 -1.95 -14.22 9.36
N GLU A 47 -2.35 -14.25 10.63
CA GLU A 47 -2.88 -15.44 11.31
C GLU A 47 -4.36 -15.67 10.98
N THR A 48 -5.03 -14.69 10.37
CA THR A 48 -6.41 -14.82 9.89
C THR A 48 -6.40 -15.45 8.50
N PRO A 49 -7.03 -16.62 8.30
CA PRO A 49 -7.03 -17.30 7.01
C PRO A 49 -7.52 -16.41 5.86
N GLY A 50 -6.78 -16.41 4.75
CA GLY A 50 -7.14 -15.68 3.53
C GLY A 50 -6.90 -14.17 3.55
N MET A 51 -6.57 -13.59 4.70
CA MET A 51 -6.37 -12.14 4.81
C MET A 51 -5.11 -11.67 4.10
N THR A 52 -4.06 -12.49 4.07
CA THR A 52 -2.82 -12.16 3.35
C THR A 52 -3.11 -12.03 1.86
N GLU A 53 -3.76 -13.03 1.27
CA GLU A 53 -4.15 -13.08 -0.14
C GLU A 53 -5.12 -11.95 -0.49
N LEU A 54 -6.07 -11.65 0.40
CA LEU A 54 -6.98 -10.51 0.26
C LEU A 54 -6.22 -9.18 0.18
N PHE A 55 -5.25 -8.94 1.07
CA PHE A 55 -4.48 -7.70 1.04
C PHE A 55 -3.57 -7.59 -0.18
N GLU A 56 -3.04 -8.70 -0.69
CA GLU A 56 -2.25 -8.73 -1.92
C GLU A 56 -3.11 -8.38 -3.14
N ASP A 57 -4.29 -8.97 -3.25
CA ASP A 57 -5.24 -8.72 -4.35
C ASP A 57 -5.73 -7.26 -4.33
N LEU A 58 -6.22 -6.81 -3.17
CA LEU A 58 -6.69 -5.44 -2.99
C LEU A 58 -5.58 -4.41 -3.24
N TYR A 59 -4.34 -4.70 -2.85
CA TYR A 59 -3.22 -3.82 -3.16
C TYR A 59 -2.92 -3.71 -4.66
N GLY A 60 -3.02 -4.81 -5.40
CA GLY A 60 -2.90 -4.80 -6.88
C GLY A 60 -3.95 -3.93 -7.57
N GLN A 61 -5.05 -3.64 -6.88
CA GLN A 61 -6.14 -2.77 -7.35
C GLN A 61 -6.07 -1.34 -6.79
N GLY A 62 -5.06 -1.03 -5.96
CA GLY A 62 -4.83 0.29 -5.37
C GLY A 62 -5.47 0.51 -3.99
N PHE A 63 -5.84 -0.55 -3.26
CA PHE A 63 -6.42 -0.50 -1.92
C PHE A 63 -5.44 -0.94 -0.82
N GLY A 64 -5.76 -0.65 0.44
CA GLY A 64 -4.92 -1.05 1.57
C GLY A 64 -3.53 -0.41 1.50
N THR A 65 -3.45 0.79 0.92
CA THR A 65 -2.22 1.57 0.70
C THR A 65 -1.89 2.44 1.91
N THR A 66 -2.84 2.60 2.84
CA THR A 66 -2.61 3.25 4.12
C THR A 66 -2.89 2.32 5.30
N VAL A 67 -2.31 2.63 6.46
CA VAL A 67 -2.47 1.86 7.69
C VAL A 67 -3.94 1.79 8.11
N ASN A 68 -4.68 2.88 7.99
CA ASN A 68 -6.10 2.93 8.37
C ASN A 68 -6.95 2.01 7.49
N GLU A 69 -6.66 1.95 6.19
CA GLU A 69 -7.35 1.07 5.25
C GLU A 69 -7.12 -0.40 5.59
N VAL A 70 -5.86 -0.77 5.87
CA VAL A 70 -5.51 -2.14 6.27
C VAL A 70 -6.25 -2.53 7.55
N PHE A 71 -6.31 -1.66 8.55
CA PHE A 71 -7.04 -1.95 9.79
C PHE A 71 -8.56 -2.02 9.57
N ALA A 72 -9.14 -1.10 8.79
CA ALA A 72 -10.56 -1.12 8.49
C ALA A 72 -10.95 -2.44 7.80
N LEU A 73 -10.23 -2.82 6.75
CA LEU A 73 -10.44 -4.07 6.04
C LEU A 73 -10.20 -5.30 6.93
N GLY A 74 -9.09 -5.31 7.68
CA GLY A 74 -8.69 -6.44 8.51
C GLY A 74 -9.66 -6.75 9.65
N ILE A 75 -10.30 -5.73 10.22
CA ILE A 75 -11.30 -5.91 11.27
C ILE A 75 -12.67 -6.25 10.68
N TYR A 76 -13.04 -5.60 9.58
CA TYR A 76 -14.39 -5.66 9.04
C TYR A 76 -14.65 -6.93 8.23
N ILE A 77 -13.73 -7.33 7.35
CA ILE A 77 -13.97 -8.41 6.38
C ILE A 77 -14.30 -9.77 7.03
N PRO A 78 -13.61 -10.20 8.11
CA PRO A 78 -13.99 -11.43 8.80
C PRO A 78 -15.43 -11.40 9.35
N GLY A 79 -15.86 -10.26 9.91
CA GLY A 79 -17.22 -10.07 10.41
C GLY A 79 -18.27 -9.99 9.30
N TYR A 80 -17.90 -9.38 8.16
CA TYR A 80 -18.72 -9.42 6.94
C TYR A 80 -18.93 -10.86 6.47
N CYS A 81 -17.87 -11.67 6.38
CA CYS A 81 -17.99 -13.06 5.92
C CYS A 81 -18.87 -13.92 6.84
N GLU A 82 -18.78 -13.72 8.16
CA GLU A 82 -19.67 -14.35 9.13
C GLU A 82 -21.13 -13.92 8.89
N THR A 83 -21.36 -12.62 8.70
CA THR A 83 -22.70 -12.05 8.46
C THR A 83 -23.31 -12.54 7.14
N ARG A 84 -22.50 -12.57 6.08
CA ARG A 84 -22.83 -13.08 4.75
C ARG A 84 -23.36 -14.50 4.80
N ASP A 85 -22.69 -15.37 5.57
CA ASP A 85 -23.09 -16.77 5.74
C ASP A 85 -24.36 -16.91 6.59
N GLN A 86 -24.43 -16.20 7.73
CA GLN A 86 -25.56 -16.29 8.65
C GLN A 86 -26.87 -15.74 8.08
N GLN A 87 -26.79 -14.64 7.34
CA GLN A 87 -27.97 -13.98 6.77
C GLN A 87 -28.27 -14.43 5.34
N ASN A 88 -27.38 -15.22 4.72
CA ASN A 88 -27.48 -15.64 3.32
C ASN A 88 -27.79 -14.44 2.41
N LEU A 89 -27.00 -13.37 2.59
CA LEU A 89 -27.12 -12.16 1.79
C LEU A 89 -26.97 -12.55 0.30
N ASN A 90 -27.58 -11.78 -0.59
CA ASN A 90 -27.28 -11.84 -2.02
C ASN A 90 -26.19 -10.82 -2.40
N ASP A 91 -25.64 -10.89 -3.62
CA ASP A 91 -24.47 -10.09 -4.01
C ASP A 91 -24.73 -8.58 -3.89
N ASP A 92 -25.94 -8.13 -4.20
CA ASP A 92 -26.32 -6.71 -4.09
C ASP A 92 -26.38 -6.28 -2.60
N GLU A 93 -26.98 -7.10 -1.73
CA GLU A 93 -27.03 -6.84 -0.28
C GLU A 93 -25.64 -6.83 0.37
N ALA A 94 -24.72 -7.69 -0.10
CA ALA A 94 -23.33 -7.67 0.34
C ALA A 94 -22.63 -6.37 -0.05
N VAL A 95 -22.80 -5.91 -1.29
CA VAL A 95 -22.22 -4.65 -1.75
C VAL A 95 -22.78 -3.47 -0.97
N GLU A 96 -24.07 -3.43 -0.66
CA GLU A 96 -24.67 -2.38 0.17
C GLU A 96 -24.10 -2.37 1.59
N GLU A 97 -23.96 -3.54 2.22
CA GLU A 97 -23.40 -3.69 3.57
C GLU A 97 -21.95 -3.21 3.63
N VAL A 98 -21.12 -3.62 2.65
CA VAL A 98 -19.72 -3.16 2.54
C VAL A 98 -19.66 -1.66 2.21
N THR A 99 -20.53 -1.16 1.35
CA THR A 99 -20.61 0.29 1.04
C THR A 99 -20.90 1.11 2.28
N ALA A 100 -21.84 0.68 3.12
CA ALA A 100 -22.19 1.37 4.36
C ALA A 100 -21.00 1.39 5.34
N ALA A 101 -20.35 0.25 5.55
CA ALA A 101 -19.23 0.13 6.47
C ALA A 101 -17.97 0.89 6.00
N LEU A 102 -17.71 0.88 4.69
CA LEU A 102 -16.56 1.56 4.10
C LEU A 102 -16.80 3.05 3.86
N GLY A 103 -18.05 3.47 3.64
CA GLY A 103 -18.42 4.88 3.51
C GLY A 103 -18.00 5.72 4.72
N ASP A 104 -17.97 5.12 5.92
CA ASP A 104 -17.46 5.75 7.14
C ASP A 104 -15.92 5.91 7.16
N THR A 105 -15.20 5.04 6.44
CA THR A 105 -13.74 5.03 6.36
C THR A 105 -13.20 5.88 5.20
N TYR A 106 -13.93 5.90 4.08
CA TYR A 106 -13.47 6.39 2.79
C TYR A 106 -14.28 7.58 2.25
N GLY A 107 -15.43 7.90 2.87
CA GLY A 107 -16.41 8.83 2.33
C GLY A 107 -17.41 8.14 1.39
N SER A 108 -18.64 8.65 1.35
CA SER A 108 -19.77 7.95 0.70
C SER A 108 -19.65 7.78 -0.81
N SER A 109 -19.05 8.73 -1.54
CA SER A 109 -18.85 8.63 -3.01
C SER A 109 -17.83 7.58 -3.42
N ASP A 110 -16.93 7.27 -2.50
CA ASP A 110 -15.80 6.40 -2.70
C ASP A 110 -16.15 4.97 -2.21
N GLY A 111 -16.93 4.84 -1.13
CA GLY A 111 -17.52 3.58 -0.67
C GLY A 111 -18.32 2.84 -1.74
N GLU A 112 -19.21 3.51 -2.49
CA GLU A 112 -20.00 2.90 -3.58
C GLU A 112 -19.12 2.36 -4.71
N ARG A 113 -18.02 3.05 -5.03
CA ARG A 113 -17.10 2.64 -6.08
C ARG A 113 -16.26 1.43 -5.65
N TRP A 114 -15.97 1.31 -4.36
CA TRP A 114 -14.97 0.39 -3.84
C TRP A 114 -15.55 -0.87 -3.19
N ALA A 115 -16.83 -0.87 -2.85
CA ALA A 115 -17.48 -2.00 -2.20
C ALA A 115 -17.48 -3.28 -3.05
N ALA A 116 -17.81 -3.21 -4.34
CA ALA A 116 -17.88 -4.41 -5.19
C ALA A 116 -16.52 -5.14 -5.34
N PRO A 117 -15.40 -4.45 -5.65
CA PRO A 117 -14.08 -5.09 -5.64
C PRO A 117 -13.69 -5.73 -4.31
N ILE A 118 -14.08 -5.09 -3.19
CA ILE A 118 -13.76 -5.58 -1.84
C ILE A 118 -14.59 -6.81 -1.49
N VAL A 119 -15.88 -6.82 -1.86
CA VAL A 119 -16.75 -8.00 -1.73
C VAL A 119 -16.19 -9.16 -2.55
N GLU A 120 -15.82 -8.92 -3.82
CA GLU A 120 -15.27 -9.97 -4.69
C GLU A 120 -14.00 -10.60 -4.11
N ALA A 121 -13.06 -9.78 -3.62
CA ALA A 121 -11.85 -10.26 -2.98
C ALA A 121 -12.15 -11.01 -1.66
N ALA A 122 -13.08 -10.50 -0.84
CA ALA A 122 -13.48 -11.15 0.41
C ALA A 122 -14.10 -12.53 0.18
N GLU A 123 -15.01 -12.65 -0.78
CA GLU A 123 -15.64 -13.92 -1.14
C GLU A 123 -14.63 -14.93 -1.66
N THR A 124 -13.67 -14.47 -2.47
CA THR A 124 -12.64 -15.31 -3.08
C THR A 124 -11.66 -15.86 -2.04
N HIS A 125 -11.18 -14.99 -1.14
CA HIS A 125 -10.04 -15.32 -0.29
C HIS A 125 -10.41 -15.66 1.15
N VAL A 126 -11.50 -15.08 1.71
CA VAL A 126 -11.79 -15.17 3.15
C VAL A 126 -13.09 -15.92 3.44
N CYS A 127 -14.19 -15.55 2.79
CA CYS A 127 -15.52 -16.06 3.20
C CYS A 127 -15.66 -17.57 2.95
N GLY A 128 -15.03 -18.09 1.89
CA GLY A 128 -14.96 -19.52 1.61
C GLY A 128 -14.11 -20.35 2.59
N LEU A 129 -13.22 -19.71 3.38
CA LEU A 129 -12.36 -20.37 4.35
C LEU A 129 -12.96 -20.40 5.77
N SER A 130 -14.01 -19.61 6.00
CA SER A 130 -14.71 -19.53 7.29
C SER A 130 -15.85 -20.55 7.43
N ARG A 131 -16.11 -21.34 6.37
CA ARG A 131 -17.10 -22.42 6.29
C ARG A 131 -16.48 -23.79 6.56
#